data_AF-A0A3P9MN02-F1
#
_entry.id   AF-A0A3P9MN02-F1
#
_cell.length_a   1.000
_cell.length_b   1.000
_cell.length_c   1.000
_cell.angle_alpha   90.00
_cell.angle_beta   90.00
_cell.angle_gamma   90.00
#
_symmetry.space_group_name_H-M   'P 1'
#
loop_
_entity.id
_entity.type
_entity.pdbx_description
1 polymer ?
#
loop_
_entity_poly.entity_id
_entity_poly.type
_entity_poly.pdbx_seq_one_letter_code
_entity_poly.pdbx_strand_id
1 'polypeptide(L)'
;MATPQNLRFLWPFLLLHVFAGAFRFDTLKQNGEPQEGDLRLSDGESPAEGRIEVFHNGKWGTVCDDGWDMKEAQVVCRQLDFPGAKSVITGKSYKQASGPIWLDDITCNGNENSLVSCSFKGWGLTDCTHKEDVGVVCETGSNSLTNNTTTHSMDHSISLSNDLGQLFDTATNCDLNILLQSPTGNRQEDDVPEMVETTICAHKAVLSLFPHFNVFPETTNITVEVRKPCQPYFSSLIRYLYTRKIDVTFSSALCLHQMASSFGVKQLMEDVGRLFTQIFPDDSSFYTHVSIYQYAVETTDTILEENLIQYLAWNYQNLTDSPAWNDLPVKLLQALLARSDLVVPDESFVLETLESWITDRALLNSSDTVLALLSGIRFPMISAEKLLELESSSPLYQIYKNVYREFTLKAFQFNVLLFSNLTTNPNIKKDIGNYSPRIYISEPWSKVLREPRKASPIQYPYQYQYQNQFGGSYNRYDR
;
A
#
# COMPACT_ATOMS: atom_id res chain seq x y z
N MET A 1 44.04 -6.12 42.91
CA MET A 1 44.63 -4.92 42.28
C MET A 1 43.89 -4.72 40.96
N ALA A 2 42.79 -3.96 40.95
CA ALA A 2 42.73 -2.50 40.88
C ALA A 2 42.95 -1.98 39.44
N THR A 3 41.89 -1.42 38.86
CA THR A 3 41.83 -0.58 37.64
C THR A 3 42.61 0.73 37.82
N PRO A 4 42.95 1.48 36.74
CA PRO A 4 42.08 2.61 36.29
C PRO A 4 42.12 2.84 34.74
N GLN A 5 41.05 3.22 34.04
CA GLN A 5 40.42 4.54 33.87
C GLN A 5 41.28 5.71 33.31
N ASN A 6 40.84 6.19 32.13
CA ASN A 6 40.73 7.57 31.64
C ASN A 6 41.97 8.45 31.39
N LEU A 7 42.06 8.97 30.16
CA LEU A 7 42.44 10.36 29.90
C LEU A 7 41.76 10.87 28.61
N ARG A 8 41.03 11.98 28.75
CA ARG A 8 40.32 12.76 27.74
C ARG A 8 41.13 14.03 27.38
N PHE A 9 40.71 14.68 26.27
CA PHE A 9 40.92 16.09 25.85
C PHE A 9 42.25 16.39 25.12
N LEU A 10 42.29 17.04 23.95
CA LEU A 10 41.73 18.36 23.61
C LEU A 10 41.46 18.55 22.07
N TRP A 11 40.35 19.23 21.76
CA TRP A 11 39.96 19.92 20.49
C TRP A 11 40.82 21.20 20.21
N PRO A 12 40.58 22.12 19.22
CA PRO A 12 39.64 22.19 18.06
C PRO A 12 40.23 22.83 16.74
N PHE A 13 39.35 22.96 15.72
CA PHE A 13 39.12 24.10 14.78
C PHE A 13 39.34 23.95 13.26
N LEU A 14 38.21 24.20 12.55
CA LEU A 14 38.01 24.92 11.28
C LEU A 14 38.34 24.24 9.93
N LEU A 15 37.29 23.88 9.18
CA LEU A 15 36.84 24.71 8.03
C LEU A 15 35.50 24.21 7.44
N LEU A 16 34.48 25.07 7.59
CA LEU A 16 33.27 25.15 6.78
C LEU A 16 33.63 25.67 5.39
N HIS A 17 33.22 24.96 4.32
CA HIS A 17 32.84 25.47 2.98
C HIS A 17 31.86 24.43 2.40
N VAL A 18 30.55 24.63 2.56
CA VAL A 18 29.62 25.08 1.51
C VAL A 18 29.93 24.50 0.13
N PHE A 19 29.20 23.46 -0.26
CA PHE A 19 28.76 23.28 -1.64
C PHE A 19 27.25 23.04 -1.63
N ALA A 20 26.52 24.07 -2.06
CA ALA A 20 25.17 23.94 -2.56
C ALA A 20 25.23 23.21 -3.91
N GLY A 21 24.64 22.02 -3.97
CA GLY A 21 24.43 21.25 -5.19
C GLY A 21 23.01 20.71 -5.13
N ALA A 22 22.16 21.23 -6.02
CA ALA A 22 20.73 21.00 -6.06
C ALA A 22 20.36 19.50 -6.08
N PHE A 23 19.69 19.05 -5.02
CA PHE A 23 18.78 17.92 -5.12
C PHE A 23 17.58 18.39 -5.94
N ARG A 24 17.49 17.97 -7.21
CA ARG A 24 16.20 17.97 -7.91
C ARG A 24 15.39 16.79 -7.37
N PHE A 25 14.52 17.11 -6.41
CA PHE A 25 13.29 16.38 -6.19
C PHE A 25 12.34 16.69 -7.36
N ASP A 26 12.20 15.75 -8.29
CA ASP A 26 11.08 15.62 -9.22
C ASP A 26 10.83 14.09 -9.29
N THR A 27 9.71 13.49 -8.90
CA THR A 27 8.36 14.01 -8.69
C THR A 27 7.63 13.06 -7.73
N LEU A 28 7.21 13.58 -6.57
CA LEU A 28 6.11 13.00 -5.80
C LEU A 28 4.84 13.23 -6.64
N LYS A 29 4.09 12.18 -6.98
CA LYS A 29 2.72 12.32 -7.49
C LYS A 29 1.85 12.78 -6.30
N GLN A 30 1.93 14.07 -6.00
CA GLN A 30 1.02 14.76 -5.09
C GLN A 30 -0.39 14.72 -5.70
N ASN A 31 -1.42 14.73 -4.85
CA ASN A 31 -2.76 15.18 -5.24
C ASN A 31 -2.63 16.56 -5.90
N GLY A 32 -2.51 16.58 -7.22
CA GLY A 32 -2.39 17.80 -8.01
C GLY A 32 -3.74 18.47 -8.12
N GLU A 33 -3.75 19.80 -8.05
CA GLU A 33 -4.90 20.56 -8.56
C GLU A 33 -5.15 20.14 -10.03
N PRO A 34 -6.42 19.96 -10.43
CA PRO A 34 -6.74 19.54 -11.80
C PRO A 34 -6.15 20.52 -12.81
N GLN A 35 -5.56 19.97 -13.86
CA GLN A 35 -4.92 20.71 -14.95
C GLN A 35 -5.86 20.83 -16.14
N GLU A 36 -5.54 21.80 -17.02
CA GLU A 36 -6.29 22.07 -18.23
C GLU A 36 -6.36 20.84 -19.14
N GLY A 37 -7.58 20.37 -19.42
CA GLY A 37 -7.85 19.17 -20.21
C GLY A 37 -7.86 17.85 -19.42
N ASP A 38 -7.73 17.88 -18.09
CA ASP A 38 -7.92 16.69 -17.25
C ASP A 38 -9.36 16.17 -17.39
N LEU A 39 -9.51 14.84 -17.31
CA LEU A 39 -10.80 14.16 -17.37
C LEU A 39 -11.15 13.50 -16.04
N ARG A 40 -12.45 13.38 -15.78
CA ARG A 40 -12.99 12.49 -14.76
C ARG A 40 -14.33 11.90 -15.20
N LEU A 41 -14.68 10.75 -14.63
CA LEU A 41 -16.01 10.16 -14.75
C LEU A 41 -16.81 10.47 -13.48
N SER A 42 -18.06 10.89 -13.65
CA SER A 42 -18.96 11.24 -12.54
C SER A 42 -20.30 10.51 -12.66
N ASP A 43 -20.95 10.28 -11.52
CA ASP A 43 -22.27 9.65 -11.42
C ASP A 43 -22.40 8.22 -12.00
N GLY A 44 -21.30 7.49 -12.17
CA GLY A 44 -21.30 6.06 -12.48
C GLY A 44 -21.33 5.14 -11.24
N GLU A 45 -21.70 3.87 -11.41
CA GLU A 45 -21.72 2.89 -10.33
C GLU A 45 -20.33 2.29 -10.04
N SER A 46 -19.36 2.52 -10.93
CA SER A 46 -17.96 2.12 -10.76
C SER A 46 -16.99 3.20 -11.26
N PRO A 47 -15.70 3.17 -10.88
CA PRO A 47 -14.70 4.13 -11.37
C PRO A 47 -14.48 4.11 -12.89
N ALA A 48 -14.89 3.02 -13.56
CA ALA A 48 -14.71 2.82 -14.99
C ALA A 48 -15.92 3.22 -15.84
N GLU A 49 -16.96 3.80 -15.23
CA GLU A 49 -18.10 4.31 -15.98
C GLU A 49 -18.58 5.64 -15.39
N GLY A 50 -19.25 6.43 -16.22
CA GLY A 50 -19.86 7.66 -15.79
C GLY A 50 -19.97 8.69 -16.90
N ARG A 51 -20.62 9.80 -16.57
CA ARG A 51 -20.64 11.01 -17.40
C ARG A 51 -19.25 11.63 -17.45
N ILE A 52 -18.83 12.06 -18.64
CA ILE A 52 -17.52 12.65 -18.87
C ILE A 52 -17.54 14.12 -18.42
N GLU A 53 -16.56 14.49 -17.59
CA GLU A 53 -16.29 15.88 -17.25
C GLU A 53 -14.84 16.22 -17.57
N VAL A 54 -14.63 17.40 -18.17
CA VAL A 54 -13.32 17.95 -18.52
C VAL A 54 -13.04 19.21 -17.72
N PHE A 55 -11.80 19.39 -17.28
CA PHE A 55 -11.38 20.59 -16.57
C PHE A 55 -10.90 21.66 -17.55
N HIS A 56 -11.57 22.81 -17.55
CA HIS A 56 -11.21 23.97 -18.36
C HIS A 56 -11.38 25.25 -17.56
N ASN A 57 -10.38 26.13 -17.62
CA ASN A 57 -10.44 27.48 -17.03
C ASN A 57 -10.88 27.49 -15.54
N GLY A 58 -10.30 26.57 -14.75
CA GLY A 58 -10.54 26.48 -13.31
C GLY A 58 -11.84 25.79 -12.91
N LYS A 59 -12.60 25.20 -13.85
CA LYS A 59 -13.89 24.55 -13.57
C LYS A 59 -14.08 23.25 -14.37
N TRP A 60 -14.70 22.28 -13.73
CA TRP A 60 -15.23 21.09 -14.40
C TRP A 60 -16.50 21.44 -15.18
N GLY A 61 -16.64 20.86 -16.37
CA GLY A 61 -17.83 20.94 -17.21
C GLY A 61 -18.01 19.68 -18.03
N THR A 62 -19.21 19.47 -18.55
CA THR A 62 -19.60 18.24 -19.25
C THR A 62 -19.29 18.30 -20.74
N VAL A 63 -19.54 17.20 -21.45
CA VAL A 63 -19.30 17.06 -22.88
C VAL A 63 -20.59 16.61 -23.57
N CYS A 64 -20.95 17.24 -24.69
CA CYS A 64 -22.12 16.85 -25.48
C CYS A 64 -21.89 15.54 -26.25
N ASP A 65 -22.94 14.75 -26.50
CA ASP A 65 -22.92 13.47 -27.22
C ASP A 65 -22.90 13.59 -28.76
N ASP A 66 -22.98 14.80 -29.31
CA ASP A 66 -22.83 15.04 -30.74
C ASP A 66 -21.41 14.72 -31.25
N GLY A 67 -21.35 13.87 -32.27
CA GLY A 67 -20.10 13.38 -32.87
C GLY A 67 -19.46 12.18 -32.17
N TRP A 68 -20.08 11.64 -31.11
CA TRP A 68 -19.49 10.54 -30.34
C TRP A 68 -19.66 9.17 -30.97
N ASP A 69 -18.53 8.48 -31.17
CA ASP A 69 -18.47 7.05 -31.42
C ASP A 69 -17.41 6.36 -30.51
N MET A 70 -17.09 5.10 -30.83
CA MET A 70 -16.13 4.34 -30.02
C MET A 70 -14.71 4.92 -30.02
N LYS A 71 -14.32 5.73 -31.00
CA LYS A 71 -13.00 6.35 -31.09
C LYS A 71 -12.81 7.42 -30.02
N GLU A 72 -13.79 8.29 -29.82
CA GLU A 72 -13.76 9.31 -28.77
C GLU A 72 -13.72 8.62 -27.39
N ALA A 73 -14.53 7.58 -27.22
CA ALA A 73 -14.53 6.80 -26.00
C ALA A 73 -13.19 6.09 -25.73
N GLN A 74 -12.52 5.56 -26.76
CA GLN A 74 -11.18 4.99 -26.63
C GLN A 74 -10.17 6.02 -26.15
N VAL A 75 -10.23 7.25 -26.67
CA VAL A 75 -9.36 8.35 -26.22
C VAL A 75 -9.63 8.69 -24.76
N VAL A 76 -10.91 8.82 -24.36
CA VAL A 76 -11.28 9.09 -22.95
C VAL A 76 -10.80 7.99 -22.02
N CYS A 77 -11.10 6.73 -22.33
CA CYS A 77 -10.74 5.62 -21.47
C CYS A 77 -9.23 5.47 -21.36
N ARG A 78 -8.47 5.62 -22.44
CA ARG A 78 -7.01 5.61 -22.40
C ARG A 78 -6.44 6.81 -21.63
N GLN A 79 -7.02 8.00 -21.78
CA GLN A 79 -6.59 9.19 -21.02
C GLN A 79 -6.83 9.02 -19.51
N LEU A 80 -7.84 8.23 -19.13
CA LEU A 80 -8.17 7.87 -17.76
C LEU A 80 -7.47 6.58 -17.27
N ASP A 81 -6.43 6.12 -17.98
CA ASP A 81 -5.63 4.93 -17.68
C ASP A 81 -6.40 3.58 -17.73
N PHE A 82 -7.53 3.53 -18.46
CA PHE A 82 -8.22 2.26 -18.80
C PHE A 82 -7.70 1.66 -20.12
N PRO A 83 -7.70 0.31 -20.25
CA PRO A 83 -7.18 -0.38 -21.43
C PRO A 83 -7.96 -0.10 -22.72
N GLY A 84 -9.25 0.24 -22.62
CA GLY A 84 -10.11 0.47 -23.77
C GLY A 84 -11.48 0.98 -23.37
N ALA A 85 -12.31 1.27 -24.37
CA ALA A 85 -13.70 1.63 -24.18
C ALA A 85 -14.60 0.44 -24.51
N LYS A 86 -15.55 0.15 -23.63
CA LYS A 86 -16.55 -0.91 -23.80
C LYS A 86 -17.80 -0.39 -24.52
N SER A 87 -18.26 0.81 -24.18
CA SER A 87 -19.41 1.45 -24.84
C SER A 87 -19.47 2.96 -24.56
N VAL A 88 -20.15 3.67 -25.46
CA VAL A 88 -20.58 5.06 -25.26
C VAL A 88 -21.99 5.08 -24.69
N ILE A 89 -22.25 6.00 -23.77
CA ILE A 89 -23.58 6.25 -23.21
C ILE A 89 -24.01 7.64 -23.64
N THR A 90 -25.06 7.70 -24.45
CA THR A 90 -25.65 8.94 -24.97
C THR A 90 -27.03 9.16 -24.34
N GLY A 91 -27.49 10.41 -24.30
CA GLY A 91 -28.75 10.77 -23.65
C GLY A 91 -28.77 10.55 -22.12
N LYS A 92 -29.91 10.90 -21.49
CA LYS A 92 -30.15 11.04 -20.02
C LYS A 92 -29.94 9.77 -19.13
N SER A 93 -28.86 9.04 -19.31
CA SER A 93 -28.54 7.84 -18.53
C SER A 93 -27.97 8.17 -17.15
N TYR A 94 -27.34 9.35 -17.01
CA TYR A 94 -26.79 9.84 -15.75
C TYR A 94 -27.60 11.02 -15.20
N LYS A 95 -27.43 11.29 -13.89
CA LYS A 95 -28.06 12.44 -13.24
C LYS A 95 -27.68 13.72 -14.00
N GLN A 96 -28.66 14.59 -14.24
CA GLN A 96 -28.43 15.83 -14.97
C GLN A 96 -27.38 16.68 -14.26
N ALA A 97 -26.34 17.06 -14.99
CA ALA A 97 -25.27 17.89 -14.47
C ALA A 97 -25.72 19.35 -14.26
N SER A 98 -24.89 20.09 -13.54
CA SER A 98 -25.02 21.54 -13.38
C SER A 98 -23.67 22.19 -13.69
N GLY A 99 -23.63 23.11 -14.64
CA GLY A 99 -22.39 23.82 -14.98
C GLY A 99 -22.28 24.12 -16.47
N PRO A 100 -21.08 24.44 -16.96
CA PRO A 100 -20.84 24.58 -18.39
C PRO A 100 -20.77 23.21 -19.09
N ILE A 101 -21.19 23.18 -20.35
CA ILE A 101 -20.84 22.11 -21.29
C ILE A 101 -19.61 22.64 -22.05
N TRP A 102 -18.46 21.99 -21.90
CA TRP A 102 -17.19 22.52 -22.41
C TRP A 102 -16.87 22.10 -23.83
N LEU A 103 -17.28 20.90 -24.25
CA LEU A 103 -16.93 20.33 -25.54
C LEU A 103 -18.19 19.87 -26.28
N ASP A 104 -18.18 20.07 -27.59
CA ASP A 104 -19.26 19.76 -28.53
C ASP A 104 -18.67 19.52 -29.93
N ASP A 105 -19.39 18.73 -30.76
CA ASP A 105 -18.98 18.26 -32.09
C ASP A 105 -17.56 17.67 -32.09
N ILE A 106 -17.29 16.71 -31.19
CA ILE A 106 -15.96 16.11 -31.07
C ILE A 106 -15.73 15.10 -32.21
N THR A 107 -14.53 15.10 -32.78
CA THR A 107 -14.10 14.08 -33.74
C THR A 107 -12.63 13.71 -33.52
N CYS A 108 -12.41 12.45 -33.17
CA CYS A 108 -11.12 11.82 -32.92
C CYS A 108 -10.79 10.77 -34.00
N ASN A 109 -9.50 10.45 -34.15
CA ASN A 109 -9.01 9.30 -34.91
C ASN A 109 -8.94 8.02 -34.06
N GLY A 110 -9.00 8.16 -32.73
CA GLY A 110 -8.95 7.07 -31.73
C GLY A 110 -7.58 6.89 -31.06
N ASN A 111 -6.55 7.57 -31.55
CA ASN A 111 -5.16 7.42 -31.13
C ASN A 111 -4.59 8.68 -30.45
N GLU A 112 -5.43 9.70 -30.24
CA GLU A 112 -5.08 10.94 -29.55
C GLU A 112 -4.75 10.68 -28.06
N ASN A 113 -3.75 11.36 -27.52
CA ASN A 113 -3.36 11.19 -26.11
C ASN A 113 -4.35 11.84 -25.13
N SER A 114 -5.16 12.79 -25.59
CA SER A 114 -6.20 13.43 -24.79
C SER A 114 -7.39 13.85 -25.63
N LEU A 115 -8.57 13.93 -25.00
CA LEU A 115 -9.82 14.31 -25.66
C LEU A 115 -9.75 15.72 -26.25
N VAL A 116 -9.03 16.64 -25.58
CA VAL A 116 -8.82 18.02 -26.05
C VAL A 116 -7.85 18.12 -27.24
N SER A 117 -7.18 17.02 -27.61
CA SER A 117 -6.36 16.95 -28.83
C SER A 117 -7.18 16.58 -30.07
N CYS A 118 -8.44 16.17 -29.89
CA CYS A 118 -9.35 15.91 -31.00
C CYS A 118 -9.90 17.22 -31.59
N SER A 119 -10.52 17.15 -32.76
CA SER A 119 -11.22 18.31 -33.33
C SER A 119 -12.53 18.53 -32.58
N PHE A 120 -12.85 19.77 -32.20
CA PHE A 120 -14.12 20.15 -31.58
C PHE A 120 -14.46 21.62 -31.88
N LYS A 121 -15.72 22.03 -31.66
CA LYS A 121 -16.28 23.35 -32.03
C LYS A 121 -15.60 24.55 -31.37
N GLY A 122 -14.96 24.31 -30.22
CA GLY A 122 -14.31 25.31 -29.36
C GLY A 122 -14.90 25.31 -27.95
N TRP A 123 -14.13 25.79 -26.98
CA TRP A 123 -14.49 25.74 -25.56
C TRP A 123 -15.80 26.47 -25.23
N GLY A 124 -16.77 25.76 -24.69
CA GLY A 124 -18.07 26.31 -24.27
C GLY A 124 -18.98 26.73 -25.43
N LEU A 125 -18.61 26.41 -26.67
CA LEU A 125 -19.45 26.64 -27.85
C LEU A 125 -20.28 25.38 -28.09
N THR A 126 -21.57 25.44 -27.76
CA THR A 126 -22.49 24.31 -27.91
C THR A 126 -23.94 24.75 -28.06
N ASP A 127 -24.73 23.97 -28.80
CA ASP A 127 -26.20 24.05 -28.85
C ASP A 127 -26.90 22.96 -28.04
N CYS A 128 -26.13 22.14 -27.31
CA CYS A 128 -26.62 21.07 -26.47
C CYS A 128 -27.15 21.56 -25.11
N THR A 129 -27.97 20.72 -24.50
CA THR A 129 -28.39 20.82 -23.10
C THR A 129 -27.81 19.67 -22.29
N HIS A 130 -27.82 19.74 -20.95
CA HIS A 130 -27.40 18.61 -20.10
C HIS A 130 -28.22 17.31 -20.24
N LYS A 131 -29.19 17.27 -21.18
CA LYS A 131 -29.88 16.04 -21.57
C LYS A 131 -29.08 15.21 -22.56
N GLU A 132 -28.09 15.85 -23.18
CA GLU A 132 -27.19 15.36 -24.24
C GLU A 132 -25.76 15.21 -23.69
N ASP A 133 -25.58 15.21 -22.36
CA ASP A 133 -24.27 14.95 -21.78
C ASP A 133 -23.87 13.49 -22.04
N VAL A 134 -22.67 13.27 -22.57
CA VAL A 134 -22.14 11.95 -22.87
C VAL A 134 -21.47 11.30 -21.66
N GLY A 135 -21.56 9.98 -21.61
CA GLY A 135 -20.78 9.15 -20.71
C GLY A 135 -20.09 8.01 -21.46
N VAL A 136 -19.22 7.31 -20.77
CA VAL A 136 -18.55 6.12 -21.29
C VAL A 136 -18.56 5.01 -20.26
N VAL A 137 -18.49 3.78 -20.74
CA VAL A 137 -18.09 2.61 -19.96
C VAL A 137 -16.74 2.18 -20.51
N CYS A 138 -15.73 2.28 -19.68
CA CYS A 138 -14.40 1.77 -19.99
C CYS A 138 -14.32 0.28 -19.69
N GLU A 139 -13.42 -0.38 -20.40
CA GLU A 139 -13.06 -1.76 -20.10
C GLU A 139 -12.37 -1.76 -18.74
N THR A 140 -13.10 -2.17 -17.70
CA THR A 140 -12.45 -2.82 -16.57
C THR A 140 -11.83 -4.08 -17.12
N GLY A 141 -10.61 -4.44 -16.72
CA GLY A 141 -10.05 -5.75 -17.08
C GLY A 141 -10.99 -6.85 -16.60
N SER A 142 -11.95 -7.25 -17.43
CA SER A 142 -12.81 -8.39 -17.20
C SER A 142 -11.89 -9.57 -17.37
N ASN A 143 -11.58 -10.20 -16.23
CA ASN A 143 -10.96 -11.50 -16.18
C ASN A 143 -11.82 -12.48 -17.01
N SER A 144 -11.51 -12.61 -18.31
CA SER A 144 -11.25 -13.94 -18.83
C SER A 144 -10.29 -14.58 -17.83
N LEU A 145 -10.53 -15.83 -17.45
CA LEU A 145 -9.69 -16.60 -16.52
C LEU A 145 -8.26 -16.75 -17.06
N THR A 146 -7.49 -15.67 -17.02
CA THR A 146 -6.10 -15.50 -17.39
C THR A 146 -5.54 -14.40 -16.51
N ASN A 147 -5.14 -14.78 -15.30
CA ASN A 147 -4.13 -14.14 -14.45
C ASN A 147 -4.07 -12.61 -14.50
N ASN A 148 -4.64 -11.94 -13.49
CA ASN A 148 -4.17 -10.62 -13.04
C ASN A 148 -2.63 -10.65 -13.01
N THR A 149 -2.02 -10.04 -14.01
CA THR A 149 -0.57 -9.84 -14.08
C THR A 149 -0.35 -8.37 -14.34
N THR A 150 -0.80 -7.55 -13.37
CA THR A 150 -0.16 -6.25 -13.13
C THR A 150 1.34 -6.52 -13.07
N THR A 151 2.02 -6.02 -14.08
CA THR A 151 3.44 -6.27 -14.30
C THR A 151 4.17 -5.02 -13.87
N HIS A 152 4.98 -5.16 -12.83
CA HIS A 152 5.73 -4.05 -12.26
C HIS A 152 7.17 -4.13 -12.73
N SER A 153 7.57 -3.17 -13.56
CA SER A 153 8.94 -3.10 -14.06
C SER A 153 9.85 -2.45 -13.03
N MET A 154 10.92 -3.15 -12.64
CA MET A 154 11.98 -2.64 -11.80
C MET A 154 13.20 -2.36 -12.66
N ASP A 155 13.68 -1.12 -12.61
CA ASP A 155 14.84 -0.66 -13.37
C ASP A 155 15.92 -0.13 -12.42
N HIS A 156 16.95 -0.94 -12.20
CA HIS A 156 18.19 -0.56 -11.49
C HIS A 156 19.36 -0.37 -12.46
N SER A 157 19.07 -0.25 -13.75
CA SER A 157 20.06 -0.17 -14.83
C SER A 157 20.67 1.22 -14.95
N ILE A 158 21.81 1.25 -15.64
CA ILE A 158 22.33 2.47 -16.27
C ILE A 158 22.24 2.27 -17.78
N SER A 159 22.18 3.33 -18.58
CA SER A 159 21.93 3.24 -20.03
C SER A 159 22.82 2.24 -20.79
N LEU A 160 24.02 1.93 -20.28
CA LEU A 160 24.96 0.96 -20.86
C LEU A 160 24.60 -0.52 -20.64
N SER A 161 23.77 -0.87 -19.64
CA SER A 161 23.46 -2.28 -19.32
C SER A 161 22.29 -2.85 -20.13
N ASN A 162 21.55 -2.02 -20.88
CA ASN A 162 20.49 -2.50 -21.77
C ASN A 162 21.04 -3.43 -22.86
N ASP A 163 22.22 -3.11 -23.41
CA ASP A 163 22.85 -3.89 -24.47
C ASP A 163 23.41 -5.23 -23.97
N LEU A 164 23.69 -5.35 -22.66
CA LEU A 164 24.10 -6.62 -22.04
C LEU A 164 22.96 -7.64 -21.96
N GLY A 165 21.71 -7.19 -22.04
CA GLY A 165 20.56 -8.09 -22.15
C GLY A 165 20.57 -8.87 -23.46
N GLN A 166 21.02 -8.25 -24.55
CA GLN A 166 21.12 -8.93 -25.84
C GLN A 166 22.18 -10.04 -25.79
N LEU A 167 23.30 -9.81 -25.10
CA LEU A 167 24.34 -10.82 -24.92
C LEU A 167 23.81 -12.07 -24.20
N PHE A 168 22.90 -11.90 -23.23
CA PHE A 168 22.26 -13.03 -22.55
C PHE A 168 21.23 -13.72 -23.46
N ASP A 169 20.38 -12.96 -24.16
CA ASP A 169 19.33 -13.50 -25.03
C ASP A 169 19.87 -14.28 -26.23
N THR A 170 20.99 -13.82 -26.81
CA THR A 170 21.58 -14.48 -27.99
C THR A 170 22.30 -15.78 -27.63
N ALA A 171 22.57 -16.03 -26.35
CA ALA A 171 23.31 -17.21 -25.87
C ALA A 171 24.64 -17.44 -26.62
N THR A 172 25.30 -16.35 -27.04
CA THR A 172 26.54 -16.40 -27.82
C THR A 172 27.77 -16.30 -26.92
N ASN A 173 28.80 -17.10 -27.19
CA ASN A 173 30.10 -17.07 -26.50
C ASN A 173 30.07 -17.29 -24.97
N CYS A 174 29.09 -18.05 -24.47
CA CYS A 174 29.05 -18.42 -23.06
C CYS A 174 30.24 -19.32 -22.68
N ASP A 175 30.86 -19.02 -21.54
CA ASP A 175 31.94 -19.79 -20.94
C ASP A 175 31.50 -20.51 -19.66
N LEU A 176 30.21 -20.41 -19.30
CA LEU A 176 29.59 -21.09 -18.16
C LEU A 176 28.19 -21.62 -18.50
N ASN A 177 27.90 -22.86 -18.09
CA ASN A 177 26.55 -23.42 -18.13
C ASN A 177 25.98 -23.58 -16.72
N ILE A 178 24.76 -23.10 -16.50
CA ILE A 178 24.02 -23.30 -15.25
C ILE A 178 23.07 -24.48 -15.45
N LEU A 179 23.26 -25.54 -14.68
CA LEU A 179 22.43 -26.74 -14.66
C LEU A 179 21.43 -26.61 -13.51
N LEU A 180 20.15 -26.47 -13.84
CA LEU A 180 19.09 -26.43 -12.84
C LEU A 180 18.71 -27.85 -12.40
N GLN A 181 18.86 -28.13 -11.12
CA GLN A 181 18.45 -29.42 -10.54
C GLN A 181 17.11 -29.27 -9.81
N SER A 182 16.22 -30.25 -10.02
CA SER A 182 14.94 -30.35 -9.31
C SER A 182 14.90 -31.65 -8.50
N PRO A 183 14.58 -31.62 -7.20
CA PRO A 183 14.29 -32.85 -6.47
C PRO A 183 12.93 -33.39 -6.95
N THR A 184 12.91 -34.59 -7.52
CA THR A 184 11.67 -35.32 -7.77
C THR A 184 11.13 -35.83 -6.44
N GLY A 185 10.08 -35.18 -5.94
CA GLY A 185 9.20 -35.77 -4.93
C GLY A 185 8.46 -36.96 -5.55
N ASN A 186 9.05 -38.14 -5.41
CA ASN A 186 8.41 -39.41 -5.05
C ASN A 186 9.47 -40.52 -5.17
N ARG A 187 9.87 -41.10 -4.03
CA ARG A 187 10.63 -42.35 -4.02
C ARG A 187 9.68 -43.48 -4.41
N GLN A 188 9.72 -43.89 -5.67
CA GLN A 188 9.39 -45.25 -6.06
C GLN A 188 10.70 -45.95 -6.44
N GLU A 189 10.87 -47.17 -5.93
CA GLU A 189 12.17 -47.81 -5.71
C GLU A 189 12.84 -48.35 -6.99
N ASP A 190 12.29 -48.11 -8.19
CA ASP A 190 12.84 -48.68 -9.44
C ASP A 190 12.69 -47.80 -10.71
N ASP A 191 12.33 -46.52 -10.61
CA ASP A 191 12.28 -45.62 -11.77
C ASP A 191 13.45 -44.63 -11.78
N VAL A 192 14.22 -44.64 -12.88
CA VAL A 192 15.32 -43.69 -13.15
C VAL A 192 14.74 -42.27 -13.09
N PRO A 193 15.26 -41.36 -12.25
CA PRO A 193 14.70 -40.03 -12.12
C PRO A 193 14.81 -39.29 -13.46
N GLU A 194 13.67 -38.98 -14.06
CA GLU A 194 13.57 -38.15 -15.26
C GLU A 194 14.05 -36.73 -14.90
N MET A 195 15.32 -36.45 -15.19
CA MET A 195 15.96 -35.17 -14.94
C MET A 195 15.54 -34.19 -16.03
N VAL A 196 14.68 -33.22 -15.69
CA VAL A 196 14.46 -32.05 -16.53
C VAL A 196 15.67 -31.11 -16.35
N GLU A 197 16.73 -31.34 -17.11
CA GLU A 197 17.90 -30.46 -17.13
C GLU A 197 17.60 -29.23 -18.00
N THR A 198 17.17 -28.15 -17.36
CA THR A 198 17.21 -26.83 -18.01
C THR A 198 18.62 -26.28 -17.87
N THR A 199 19.32 -26.16 -18.99
CA THR A 199 20.66 -25.57 -19.05
C THR A 199 20.56 -24.12 -19.49
N ILE A 200 21.14 -23.21 -18.71
CA ILE A 200 21.19 -21.78 -19.02
C ILE A 200 22.62 -21.37 -19.37
N CYS A 201 22.75 -20.77 -20.54
CA CYS A 201 24.00 -20.22 -21.07
C CYS A 201 24.33 -18.91 -20.31
N ALA A 202 25.53 -18.80 -19.73
CA ALA A 202 25.94 -17.62 -18.98
C ALA A 202 27.44 -17.33 -19.10
N HIS A 203 27.85 -16.19 -18.54
CA HIS A 203 29.21 -15.66 -18.63
C HIS A 203 29.85 -15.58 -17.23
N LYS A 204 31.03 -16.18 -17.05
CA LYS A 204 31.77 -16.16 -15.76
C LYS A 204 32.09 -14.73 -15.33
N ALA A 205 32.39 -13.84 -16.29
CA ALA A 205 32.71 -12.44 -16.03
C ALA A 205 31.56 -11.70 -15.30
N VAL A 206 30.31 -12.10 -15.54
CA VAL A 206 29.14 -11.51 -14.88
C VAL A 206 28.84 -12.23 -13.56
N LEU A 207 28.77 -13.57 -13.57
CA LEU A 207 28.34 -14.33 -12.39
C LEU A 207 29.38 -14.39 -11.26
N SER A 208 30.68 -14.24 -11.57
CA SER A 208 31.73 -14.14 -10.54
C SER A 208 31.61 -12.89 -9.67
N LEU A 209 30.86 -11.87 -10.11
CA LEU A 209 30.53 -10.70 -9.30
C LEU A 209 29.53 -11.00 -8.18
N PHE A 210 28.90 -12.18 -8.21
CA PHE A 210 27.88 -12.61 -7.26
C PHE A 210 28.40 -13.85 -6.49
N PRO A 211 29.00 -13.67 -5.29
CA PRO A 211 29.73 -14.72 -4.58
C PRO A 211 28.92 -15.99 -4.32
N HIS A 212 27.60 -15.87 -4.18
CA HIS A 212 26.69 -16.99 -3.89
C HIS A 212 26.57 -18.02 -5.04
N PHE A 213 27.01 -17.69 -6.26
CA PHE A 213 27.05 -18.65 -7.37
C PHE A 213 28.30 -19.53 -7.38
N ASN A 214 29.29 -19.29 -6.51
CA ASN A 214 30.52 -20.08 -6.39
C ASN A 214 31.24 -20.32 -7.73
N VAL A 215 31.31 -19.30 -8.59
CA VAL A 215 31.98 -19.39 -9.89
C VAL A 215 33.49 -19.17 -9.71
N PHE A 216 34.30 -20.16 -10.13
CA PHE A 216 35.75 -20.09 -10.12
C PHE A 216 36.30 -20.02 -11.56
N PRO A 217 37.55 -19.59 -11.78
CA PRO A 217 38.11 -19.49 -13.14
C PRO A 217 38.01 -20.78 -13.95
N GLU A 218 38.16 -21.94 -13.29
CA GLU A 218 38.15 -23.26 -13.93
C GLU A 218 36.75 -23.88 -14.09
N THR A 219 35.70 -23.31 -13.47
CA THR A 219 34.36 -23.92 -13.54
C THR A 219 33.74 -23.72 -14.91
N THR A 220 33.39 -24.79 -15.62
CA THR A 220 32.66 -24.73 -16.90
C THR A 220 31.16 -24.88 -16.72
N ASN A 221 30.74 -25.64 -15.69
CA ASN A 221 29.34 -25.85 -15.35
C ASN A 221 29.14 -25.62 -13.85
N ILE A 222 28.00 -25.06 -13.46
CA ILE A 222 27.55 -24.98 -12.06
C ILE A 222 26.18 -25.62 -11.94
N THR A 223 25.93 -26.30 -10.83
CA THR A 223 24.61 -26.85 -10.50
C THR A 223 23.92 -25.96 -9.49
N VAL A 224 22.68 -25.59 -9.79
CA VAL A 224 21.87 -24.71 -8.94
C VAL A 224 20.56 -25.39 -8.60
N GLU A 225 20.24 -25.46 -7.32
CA GLU A 225 18.98 -26.00 -6.83
C GLU A 225 17.94 -24.89 -6.69
N VAL A 226 16.83 -25.03 -7.41
CA VAL A 226 15.69 -24.11 -7.34
C VAL A 226 14.42 -24.91 -7.12
N ARG A 227 13.53 -24.42 -6.26
CA ARG A 227 12.20 -25.03 -6.03
C ARG A 227 11.46 -25.10 -7.37
N LYS A 228 10.86 -26.25 -7.68
CA LYS A 228 10.08 -26.48 -8.91
C LYS A 228 9.15 -25.33 -9.33
N PRO A 229 8.30 -24.76 -8.46
CA PRO A 229 7.41 -23.65 -8.87
C PRO A 229 8.16 -22.36 -9.27
N CYS A 230 9.41 -22.19 -8.83
CA CYS A 230 10.22 -21.00 -9.10
C CYS A 230 11.15 -21.12 -10.30
N GLN A 231 11.34 -22.33 -10.83
CA GLN A 231 12.21 -22.58 -11.97
C GLN A 231 11.89 -21.74 -13.22
N PRO A 232 10.61 -21.52 -13.60
CA PRO A 232 10.29 -20.71 -14.77
C PRO A 232 10.82 -19.26 -14.68
N TYR A 233 10.97 -18.72 -13.47
CA TYR A 233 11.40 -17.35 -13.23
C TYR A 233 12.92 -17.21 -13.06
N PHE A 234 13.66 -18.32 -12.99
CA PHE A 234 15.10 -18.28 -12.74
C PHE A 234 15.87 -17.66 -13.91
N SER A 235 15.44 -17.91 -15.16
CA SER A 235 16.04 -17.25 -16.33
C SER A 235 15.91 -15.73 -16.25
N SER A 236 14.75 -15.22 -15.81
CA SER A 236 14.51 -13.79 -15.59
C SER A 236 15.42 -13.21 -14.51
N LEU A 237 15.70 -13.96 -13.44
CA LEU A 237 16.67 -13.55 -12.41
C LEU A 237 18.09 -13.46 -12.99
N ILE A 238 18.53 -14.45 -13.77
CA ILE A 238 19.85 -14.41 -14.38
C ILE A 238 19.94 -13.23 -15.36
N ARG A 239 18.92 -13.00 -16.19
CA ARG A 239 18.83 -11.81 -17.06
C ARG A 239 18.91 -10.50 -16.29
N TYR A 240 18.29 -10.43 -15.11
CA TYR A 240 18.40 -9.26 -14.23
C TYR A 240 19.84 -8.99 -13.76
N LEU A 241 20.69 -10.01 -13.59
CA LEU A 241 22.10 -9.81 -13.23
C LEU A 241 22.90 -9.07 -14.32
N TYR A 242 22.49 -9.21 -15.59
CA TYR A 242 23.10 -8.52 -16.74
C TYR A 242 22.53 -7.11 -16.92
N THR A 243 21.21 -7.01 -16.91
CA THR A 243 20.50 -5.79 -17.32
C THR A 243 20.20 -4.85 -16.16
N ARG A 244 20.09 -5.40 -14.95
CA ARG A 244 19.48 -4.76 -13.77
C ARG A 244 18.01 -4.35 -13.97
N LYS A 245 17.34 -4.98 -14.93
CA LYS A 245 15.91 -4.79 -15.21
C LYS A 245 15.15 -6.09 -15.03
N ILE A 246 13.98 -6.03 -14.41
CA ILE A 246 13.10 -7.18 -14.29
C ILE A 246 11.64 -6.75 -14.15
N ASP A 247 10.78 -7.49 -14.82
CA ASP A 247 9.35 -7.36 -14.69
C ASP A 247 8.84 -8.36 -13.65
N VAL A 248 8.16 -7.83 -12.64
CA VAL A 248 7.66 -8.60 -11.50
C VAL A 248 6.14 -8.63 -11.54
N THR A 249 5.59 -9.82 -11.61
CA THR A 249 4.15 -10.10 -11.44
C THR A 249 3.87 -10.75 -10.10
N PHE A 250 2.61 -10.78 -9.66
CA PHE A 250 2.20 -11.51 -8.45
C PHE A 250 2.70 -12.97 -8.43
N SER A 251 2.54 -13.70 -9.53
CA SER A 251 2.94 -15.10 -9.62
C SER A 251 4.45 -15.32 -9.54
N SER A 252 5.24 -14.30 -9.91
CA SER A 252 6.71 -14.35 -9.89
C SER A 252 7.31 -13.76 -8.62
N ALA A 253 6.64 -12.83 -7.95
CA ALA A 253 7.20 -12.01 -6.86
C ALA A 253 7.79 -12.85 -5.73
N LEU A 254 7.04 -13.84 -5.21
CA LEU A 254 7.53 -14.72 -4.15
C LEU A 254 8.77 -15.52 -4.57
N CYS A 255 8.77 -16.06 -5.78
CA CYS A 255 9.90 -16.80 -6.29
C CYS A 255 11.11 -15.90 -6.53
N LEU A 256 10.93 -14.71 -7.09
CA LEU A 256 12.00 -13.74 -7.31
C LEU A 256 12.58 -13.26 -5.98
N HIS A 257 11.75 -13.01 -4.96
CA HIS A 257 12.20 -12.67 -3.62
C HIS A 257 13.04 -13.80 -3.00
N GLN A 258 12.55 -15.04 -3.05
CA GLN A 258 13.23 -16.22 -2.53
C GLN A 258 14.59 -16.45 -3.19
N MET A 259 14.65 -16.36 -4.51
CA MET A 259 15.91 -16.54 -5.23
C MET A 259 16.85 -15.35 -5.02
N ALA A 260 16.35 -14.11 -5.01
CA ALA A 260 17.18 -12.95 -4.72
C ALA A 260 17.82 -13.05 -3.33
N SER A 261 17.09 -13.54 -2.33
CA SER A 261 17.62 -13.85 -1.00
C SER A 261 18.69 -14.95 -1.05
N SER A 262 18.43 -16.09 -1.71
CA SER A 262 19.37 -17.22 -1.76
C SER A 262 20.68 -16.90 -2.49
N PHE A 263 20.60 -16.09 -3.55
CA PHE A 263 21.76 -15.69 -4.36
C PHE A 263 22.38 -14.35 -3.92
N GLY A 264 21.92 -13.77 -2.81
CA GLY A 264 22.48 -12.55 -2.22
C GLY A 264 22.28 -11.28 -3.07
N VAL A 265 21.23 -11.22 -3.87
CA VAL A 265 20.85 -10.06 -4.69
C VAL A 265 19.98 -9.11 -3.85
N LYS A 266 20.61 -8.45 -2.87
CA LYS A 266 19.91 -7.67 -1.82
C LYS A 266 18.95 -6.61 -2.34
N GLN A 267 19.38 -5.78 -3.29
CA GLN A 267 18.54 -4.71 -3.84
C GLN A 267 17.22 -5.25 -4.42
N LEU A 268 17.31 -6.33 -5.21
CA LEU A 268 16.12 -6.94 -5.80
C LEU A 268 15.21 -7.54 -4.73
N MET A 269 15.80 -8.22 -3.74
CA MET A 269 15.05 -8.79 -2.61
C MET A 269 14.25 -7.70 -1.88
N GLU A 270 14.90 -6.60 -1.49
CA GLU A 270 14.25 -5.49 -0.76
C GLU A 270 13.14 -4.81 -1.58
N ASP A 271 13.39 -4.56 -2.88
CA ASP A 271 12.41 -3.86 -3.72
C ASP A 271 11.21 -4.75 -4.06
N VAL A 272 11.43 -6.05 -4.33
CA VAL A 272 10.32 -7.02 -4.44
C VAL A 272 9.58 -7.16 -3.11
N GLY A 273 10.31 -7.09 -1.99
CA GLY A 273 9.77 -7.05 -0.63
C GLY A 273 8.77 -5.90 -0.40
N ARG A 274 9.09 -4.70 -0.89
CA ARG A 274 8.20 -3.52 -0.82
C ARG A 274 7.00 -3.64 -1.74
N LEU A 275 7.23 -4.22 -2.92
CA LEU A 275 6.25 -4.37 -3.98
C LEU A 275 5.07 -5.26 -3.59
N PHE A 276 5.27 -6.21 -2.67
CA PHE A 276 4.21 -7.08 -2.18
C PHE A 276 2.95 -6.32 -1.76
N THR A 277 3.09 -5.19 -1.05
CA THR A 277 1.94 -4.37 -0.61
C THR A 277 1.13 -3.76 -1.75
N GLN A 278 1.70 -3.67 -2.95
CA GLN A 278 1.06 -3.09 -4.14
C GLN A 278 0.54 -4.17 -5.09
N ILE A 279 1.17 -5.34 -5.08
CA ILE A 279 0.88 -6.44 -6.01
C ILE A 279 -0.12 -7.45 -5.45
N PHE A 280 -0.38 -7.42 -4.13
CA PHE A 280 -1.29 -8.39 -3.55
C PHE A 280 -2.63 -8.41 -4.30
N PRO A 281 -3.12 -9.60 -4.68
CA PRO A 281 -4.46 -9.72 -5.21
C PRO A 281 -5.43 -9.24 -4.14
N ASP A 282 -6.58 -8.75 -4.58
CA ASP A 282 -7.76 -8.56 -3.73
C ASP A 282 -8.26 -9.94 -3.26
N ASP A 283 -7.48 -10.58 -2.38
CA ASP A 283 -7.77 -11.85 -1.75
C ASP A 283 -8.59 -11.56 -0.50
N SER A 284 -9.91 -11.64 -0.63
CA SER A 284 -10.86 -11.47 0.47
C SER A 284 -10.67 -12.49 1.59
N SER A 285 -9.95 -13.60 1.34
CA SER A 285 -9.69 -14.62 2.35
C SER A 285 -8.51 -14.29 3.26
N PHE A 286 -7.62 -13.37 2.86
CA PHE A 286 -6.38 -13.00 3.53
C PHE A 286 -5.33 -14.13 3.72
N TYR A 287 -5.58 -15.37 3.31
CA TYR A 287 -4.62 -16.47 3.47
C TYR A 287 -3.27 -16.22 2.77
N THR A 288 -3.31 -15.60 1.58
CA THR A 288 -2.10 -15.23 0.84
C THR A 288 -1.19 -14.33 1.67
N HIS A 289 -1.75 -13.26 2.27
CA HIS A 289 -1.02 -12.30 3.09
C HIS A 289 -0.40 -12.97 4.33
N VAL A 290 -1.19 -13.81 5.02
CA VAL A 290 -0.72 -14.52 6.23
C VAL A 290 0.38 -15.52 5.90
N SER A 291 0.29 -16.25 4.79
CA SER A 291 1.33 -17.19 4.36
C SER A 291 2.65 -16.50 4.03
N ILE A 292 2.59 -15.32 3.40
CA ILE A 292 3.78 -14.55 3.06
C ILE A 292 4.38 -13.92 4.32
N TYR A 293 3.56 -13.55 5.32
CA TYR A 293 4.04 -13.11 6.63
C TYR A 293 4.82 -14.23 7.33
N GLN A 294 4.30 -15.46 7.32
CA GLN A 294 5.01 -16.61 7.89
C GLN A 294 6.36 -16.83 7.18
N TYR A 295 6.39 -16.74 5.86
CA TYR A 295 7.63 -16.80 5.09
C TYR A 295 8.62 -15.67 5.48
N ALA A 296 8.15 -14.44 5.68
CA ALA A 296 8.99 -13.32 6.11
C ALA A 296 9.62 -13.58 7.49
N VAL A 297 8.83 -14.10 8.43
CA VAL A 297 9.30 -14.47 9.77
C VAL A 297 10.32 -15.60 9.72
N GLU A 298 10.07 -16.65 8.92
CA GLU A 298 11.00 -17.77 8.74
C GLU A 298 12.34 -17.34 8.14
N THR A 299 12.32 -16.38 7.23
CA THR A 299 13.52 -15.83 6.57
C THR A 299 14.13 -14.65 7.30
N THR A 300 13.57 -14.23 8.42
CA THR A 300 13.99 -13.06 9.20
C THR A 300 14.04 -11.76 8.39
N ASP A 301 13.18 -11.64 7.37
CA ASP A 301 13.07 -10.44 6.55
C ASP A 301 12.20 -9.39 7.23
N THR A 302 12.86 -8.49 7.96
CA THR A 302 12.19 -7.43 8.73
C THR A 302 11.42 -6.43 7.86
N ILE A 303 11.84 -6.20 6.61
CA ILE A 303 11.22 -5.21 5.74
C ILE A 303 9.90 -5.78 5.21
N LEU A 304 9.96 -7.03 4.71
CA LEU A 304 8.77 -7.73 4.23
C LEU A 304 7.77 -7.95 5.37
N GLU A 305 8.25 -8.34 6.56
CA GLU A 305 7.42 -8.52 7.74
C GLU A 305 6.65 -7.23 8.09
N GLU A 306 7.34 -6.10 8.21
CA GLU A 306 6.72 -4.81 8.57
C GLU A 306 5.71 -4.35 7.51
N ASN A 307 6.04 -4.49 6.22
CA ASN A 307 5.15 -4.15 5.12
C ASN A 307 3.85 -4.97 5.14
N LEU A 308 3.93 -6.25 5.49
CA LEU A 308 2.76 -7.13 5.61
C LEU A 308 1.90 -6.78 6.82
N ILE A 309 2.53 -6.54 7.98
CA ILE A 309 1.80 -6.10 9.17
C ILE A 309 1.10 -4.77 8.90
N GLN A 310 1.78 -3.83 8.24
CA GLN A 310 1.22 -2.54 7.84
C GLN A 310 -0.03 -2.70 6.97
N TYR A 311 0.03 -3.54 5.94
CA TYR A 311 -1.09 -3.79 5.03
C TYR A 311 -2.29 -4.40 5.79
N LEU A 312 -2.03 -5.41 6.62
CA LEU A 312 -3.04 -6.05 7.45
C LEU A 312 -3.65 -5.07 8.47
N ALA A 313 -2.85 -4.13 8.99
CA ALA A 313 -3.31 -3.12 9.93
C ALA A 313 -4.27 -2.09 9.30
N TRP A 314 -4.04 -1.72 8.04
CA TRP A 314 -4.92 -0.82 7.30
C TRP A 314 -6.21 -1.50 6.83
N ASN A 315 -6.18 -2.83 6.67
CA ASN A 315 -7.32 -3.64 6.27
C ASN A 315 -7.90 -4.46 7.44
N TYR A 316 -7.68 -4.02 8.69
CA TYR A 316 -7.99 -4.82 9.88
C TYR A 316 -9.46 -5.24 9.97
N GLN A 317 -10.39 -4.33 9.62
CA GLN A 317 -11.81 -4.65 9.62
C GLN A 317 -12.17 -5.76 8.61
N ASN A 318 -11.63 -5.69 7.39
CA ASN A 318 -11.84 -6.74 6.39
C ASN A 318 -11.16 -8.05 6.82
N LEU A 319 -10.02 -7.96 7.51
CA LEU A 319 -9.32 -9.11 8.06
C LEU A 319 -10.14 -9.82 9.14
N THR A 320 -10.80 -9.09 10.04
CA THR A 320 -11.64 -9.69 11.10
C THR A 320 -12.87 -10.41 10.56
N ASP A 321 -13.38 -9.96 9.41
CA ASP A 321 -14.52 -10.61 8.72
C ASP A 321 -14.07 -11.79 7.84
N SER A 322 -12.76 -11.98 7.66
CA SER A 322 -12.19 -12.99 6.77
C SER A 322 -12.05 -14.37 7.45
N PRO A 323 -12.03 -15.47 6.68
CA PRO A 323 -11.79 -16.82 7.22
C PRO A 323 -10.40 -16.97 7.86
N ALA A 324 -9.39 -16.24 7.38
CA ALA A 324 -8.04 -16.32 7.94
C ALA A 324 -7.93 -15.75 9.36
N TRP A 325 -8.90 -14.95 9.83
CA TRP A 325 -8.91 -14.39 11.18
C TRP A 325 -8.69 -15.48 12.24
N ASN A 326 -9.42 -16.59 12.12
CA ASN A 326 -9.38 -17.69 13.06
C ASN A 326 -8.07 -18.47 13.05
N ASP A 327 -7.22 -18.29 12.04
CA ASP A 327 -5.93 -18.99 11.85
C ASP A 327 -4.71 -18.08 12.09
N LEU A 328 -4.90 -16.80 12.44
CA LEU A 328 -3.81 -15.87 12.67
C LEU A 328 -2.78 -16.34 13.74
N PRO A 329 -1.47 -16.16 13.51
CA PRO A 329 -0.47 -16.36 14.55
C PRO A 329 -0.62 -15.35 15.69
N VAL A 330 -0.43 -15.80 16.94
CA VAL A 330 -0.49 -14.92 18.14
C VAL A 330 0.46 -13.73 18.02
N LYS A 331 1.69 -13.96 17.53
CA LYS A 331 2.71 -12.91 17.35
C LYS A 331 2.27 -11.83 16.36
N LEU A 332 1.61 -12.23 15.26
CA LEU A 332 1.07 -11.30 14.28
C LEU A 332 -0.02 -10.44 14.91
N LEU A 333 -0.93 -11.05 15.68
CA LEU A 333 -1.99 -10.32 16.36
C LEU A 333 -1.41 -9.33 17.40
N GLN A 334 -0.40 -9.73 18.17
CA GLN A 334 0.32 -8.82 19.07
C GLN A 334 0.98 -7.66 18.32
N ALA A 335 1.60 -7.93 17.17
CA ALA A 335 2.20 -6.90 16.34
C ALA A 335 1.14 -5.91 15.81
N LEU A 336 -0.01 -6.40 15.32
CA LEU A 336 -1.13 -5.56 14.89
C LEU A 336 -1.67 -4.68 16.03
N LEU A 337 -1.90 -5.27 17.21
CA LEU A 337 -2.40 -4.53 18.37
C LEU A 337 -1.43 -3.48 18.90
N ALA A 338 -0.11 -3.64 18.70
CA ALA A 338 0.88 -2.64 19.09
C ALA A 338 0.84 -1.37 18.22
N ARG A 339 0.26 -1.43 17.01
CA ARG A 339 0.36 -0.36 16.00
C ARG A 339 -0.56 0.83 16.25
N SER A 340 -0.03 2.03 16.11
CA SER A 340 -0.82 3.27 16.26
C SER A 340 -1.58 3.68 14.99
N ASP A 341 -1.22 3.10 13.86
CA ASP A 341 -1.85 3.34 12.55
C ASP A 341 -2.79 2.20 12.13
N LEU A 342 -3.21 1.37 13.09
CA LEU A 342 -4.29 0.40 12.90
C LEU A 342 -5.60 1.14 12.57
N VAL A 343 -6.25 0.78 11.46
CA VAL A 343 -7.47 1.44 10.97
C VAL A 343 -8.69 0.64 11.42
N VAL A 344 -9.48 1.19 12.34
CA VAL A 344 -10.62 0.50 12.97
C VAL A 344 -11.76 1.47 13.29
N PRO A 345 -13.01 1.00 13.43
CA PRO A 345 -14.13 1.86 13.84
C PRO A 345 -13.90 2.58 15.17
N ASP A 346 -13.61 1.83 16.22
CA ASP A 346 -13.29 2.30 17.57
C ASP A 346 -12.50 1.21 18.32
N GLU A 347 -12.02 1.49 19.53
CA GLU A 347 -11.27 0.49 20.31
C GLU A 347 -12.17 -0.62 20.88
N SER A 348 -13.47 -0.39 21.04
CA SER A 348 -14.41 -1.45 21.44
C SER A 348 -14.54 -2.53 20.38
N PHE A 349 -14.54 -2.17 19.08
CA PHE A 349 -14.51 -3.13 18.00
C PHE A 349 -13.29 -4.06 18.13
N VAL A 350 -12.11 -3.50 18.38
CA VAL A 350 -10.87 -4.28 18.57
C VAL A 350 -10.99 -5.25 19.74
N LEU A 351 -11.59 -4.80 20.85
CA LEU A 351 -11.83 -5.64 22.02
C LEU A 351 -12.80 -6.79 21.70
N GLU A 352 -13.94 -6.49 21.08
CA GLU A 352 -14.97 -7.47 20.72
C GLU A 352 -14.42 -8.54 19.75
N THR A 353 -13.71 -8.13 18.70
CA THR A 353 -13.12 -9.06 17.73
C THR A 353 -12.02 -9.92 18.36
N LEU A 354 -11.22 -9.33 19.26
CA LEU A 354 -10.18 -10.06 19.99
C LEU A 354 -10.79 -11.07 20.98
N GLU A 355 -11.84 -10.69 21.70
CA GLU A 355 -12.54 -11.58 22.63
C GLU A 355 -13.14 -12.77 21.89
N SER A 356 -13.83 -12.55 20.76
CA SER A 356 -14.34 -13.63 19.91
C SER A 356 -13.23 -14.59 19.48
N TRP A 357 -12.11 -14.03 19.01
CA TRP A 357 -10.96 -14.82 18.57
C TRP A 357 -10.36 -15.67 19.71
N ILE A 358 -10.29 -15.13 20.93
CA ILE A 358 -9.80 -15.86 22.11
C ILE A 358 -10.78 -16.96 22.51
N THR A 359 -12.10 -16.69 22.49
CA THR A 359 -13.13 -17.66 22.89
C THR A 359 -13.25 -18.81 21.90
N ASP A 360 -13.16 -18.53 20.60
CA ASP A 360 -13.26 -19.55 19.54
C ASP A 360 -12.06 -20.50 19.54
N ARG A 361 -10.90 -20.03 20.02
CA ARG A 361 -9.71 -20.83 20.25
C ARG A 361 -9.66 -21.52 21.61
N ALA A 362 -10.81 -21.58 22.29
CA ALA A 362 -11.11 -22.32 23.51
C ALA A 362 -9.85 -22.94 24.15
N LEU A 363 -9.18 -22.16 25.02
CA LEU A 363 -7.97 -22.50 25.78
C LEU A 363 -6.65 -22.26 25.02
N LEU A 364 -6.25 -20.99 24.86
CA LEU A 364 -4.81 -20.70 24.92
C LEU A 364 -4.30 -21.23 26.26
N ASN A 365 -3.44 -22.24 26.22
CA ASN A 365 -2.92 -22.97 27.40
C ASN A 365 -2.12 -22.09 28.39
N SER A 366 -1.91 -20.80 28.09
CA SER A 366 -1.22 -19.86 28.97
C SER A 366 -2.05 -18.60 29.18
N SER A 367 -2.37 -18.33 30.44
CA SER A 367 -2.94 -17.06 30.90
C SER A 367 -2.11 -15.87 30.44
N ASP A 368 -0.79 -16.02 30.33
CA ASP A 368 0.12 -14.92 30.04
C ASP A 368 -0.05 -14.43 28.60
N THR A 369 -0.35 -15.32 27.67
CA THR A 369 -0.63 -14.96 26.28
C THR A 369 -1.89 -14.11 26.16
N VAL A 370 -2.94 -14.50 26.88
CA VAL A 370 -4.21 -13.75 26.89
C VAL A 370 -3.99 -12.37 27.52
N LEU A 371 -3.26 -12.31 28.63
CA LEU A 371 -2.92 -11.03 29.28
C LEU A 371 -2.07 -10.13 28.37
N ALA A 372 -1.14 -10.68 27.60
CA ALA A 372 -0.33 -9.93 26.64
C ALA A 372 -1.13 -9.41 25.43
N LEU A 373 -2.20 -10.11 25.04
CA LEU A 373 -3.12 -9.63 24.01
C LEU A 373 -4.04 -8.53 24.56
N LEU A 374 -4.61 -8.74 25.76
CA LEU A 374 -5.46 -7.76 26.42
C LEU A 374 -4.71 -6.47 26.76
N SER A 375 -3.42 -6.54 27.08
CA SER A 375 -2.59 -5.34 27.31
C SER A 375 -2.33 -4.53 26.04
N GLY A 376 -2.61 -5.09 24.85
CA GLY A 376 -2.58 -4.38 23.58
C GLY A 376 -3.82 -3.52 23.31
N ILE A 377 -4.89 -3.69 24.09
CA ILE A 377 -6.13 -2.92 23.95
C ILE A 377 -6.04 -1.59 24.70
N ARG A 378 -6.40 -0.51 24.02
CA ARG A 378 -6.35 0.86 24.56
C ARG A 378 -7.65 1.21 25.28
N PHE A 379 -7.94 0.56 26.40
CA PHE A 379 -9.14 0.81 27.23
C PHE A 379 -9.47 2.30 27.46
N PRO A 380 -8.50 3.21 27.65
CA PRO A 380 -8.77 4.66 27.73
C PRO A 380 -9.45 5.28 26.49
N MET A 381 -9.38 4.63 25.33
CA MET A 381 -10.03 5.03 24.07
C MET A 381 -11.41 4.36 23.86
N ILE A 382 -11.91 3.62 24.86
CA ILE A 382 -13.28 3.09 24.87
C ILE A 382 -14.20 4.10 25.57
N SER A 383 -15.40 4.30 25.04
CA SER A 383 -16.38 5.21 25.63
C SER A 383 -16.80 4.75 27.04
N ALA A 384 -17.07 5.70 27.92
CA ALA A 384 -17.49 5.39 29.30
C ALA A 384 -18.78 4.55 29.35
N GLU A 385 -19.70 4.74 28.39
CA GLU A 385 -20.91 3.93 28.23
C GLU A 385 -20.57 2.46 27.99
N LYS A 386 -19.77 2.16 26.97
CA LYS A 386 -19.35 0.79 26.65
C LYS A 386 -18.54 0.15 27.77
N LEU A 387 -17.69 0.93 28.46
CA LEU A 387 -16.91 0.46 29.62
C LEU A 387 -17.78 0.00 30.79
N LEU A 388 -18.95 0.62 31.01
CA LEU A 388 -19.88 0.22 32.07
C LEU A 388 -20.61 -1.09 31.73
N GLU A 389 -20.80 -1.38 30.45
CA GLU A 389 -21.49 -2.58 29.97
C GLU A 389 -20.61 -3.84 29.96
N LEU A 390 -19.28 -3.67 30.00
CA LEU A 390 -18.29 -4.77 29.90
C LEU A 390 -18.52 -5.90 30.91
N GLU A 391 -19.00 -5.61 32.12
CA GLU A 391 -19.27 -6.67 33.11
C GLU A 391 -20.36 -7.66 32.66
N SER A 392 -21.29 -7.18 31.83
CA SER A 392 -22.40 -7.97 31.28
C SER A 392 -22.17 -8.45 29.85
N SER A 393 -21.39 -7.72 29.04
CA SER A 393 -21.22 -8.01 27.61
C SER A 393 -19.99 -8.87 27.31
N SER A 394 -18.88 -8.71 28.05
CA SER A 394 -17.63 -9.39 27.74
C SER A 394 -17.62 -10.85 28.26
N PRO A 395 -17.36 -11.84 27.40
CA PRO A 395 -17.26 -13.25 27.80
C PRO A 395 -16.02 -13.52 28.68
N LEU A 396 -14.97 -12.69 28.55
CA LEU A 396 -13.71 -12.86 29.30
C LEU A 396 -13.71 -12.13 30.65
N TYR A 397 -14.65 -11.22 30.88
CA TYR A 397 -14.69 -10.40 32.09
C TYR A 397 -14.73 -11.24 33.37
N GLN A 398 -15.55 -12.29 33.41
CA GLN A 398 -15.65 -13.13 34.62
C GLN A 398 -14.37 -13.92 34.91
N ILE A 399 -13.63 -14.28 33.86
CA ILE A 399 -12.37 -15.04 33.96
C ILE A 399 -11.24 -14.11 34.42
N TYR A 400 -11.14 -12.91 33.85
CA TYR A 400 -10.06 -11.95 34.09
C TYR A 400 -10.52 -10.70 34.85
N LYS A 401 -11.47 -10.88 35.78
CA LYS A 401 -12.19 -9.80 36.47
C LYS A 401 -11.29 -8.71 37.06
N ASN A 402 -10.20 -9.11 37.72
CA ASN A 402 -9.29 -8.15 38.35
C ASN A 402 -8.57 -7.27 37.32
N VAL A 403 -8.20 -7.84 36.16
CA VAL A 403 -7.48 -7.16 35.09
C VAL A 403 -8.39 -6.19 34.36
N TYR A 404 -9.60 -6.63 33.97
CA TYR A 404 -10.61 -5.75 33.38
C TYR A 404 -10.95 -4.60 34.32
N ARG A 405 -11.15 -4.88 35.62
CA ARG A 405 -11.42 -3.84 36.61
C ARG A 405 -10.29 -2.81 36.68
N GLU A 406 -9.03 -3.23 36.65
CA GLU A 406 -7.89 -2.31 36.65
C GLU A 406 -7.87 -1.44 35.38
N PHE A 407 -8.04 -2.04 34.21
CA PHE A 407 -8.05 -1.31 32.94
C PHE A 407 -9.23 -0.33 32.84
N THR A 408 -10.43 -0.75 33.22
CA THR A 408 -11.63 0.09 33.22
C THR A 408 -11.49 1.27 34.20
N LEU A 409 -10.93 1.06 35.39
CA LEU A 409 -10.69 2.17 36.33
C LEU A 409 -9.68 3.20 35.79
N LYS A 410 -8.61 2.75 35.12
CA LYS A 410 -7.67 3.65 34.44
C LYS A 410 -8.34 4.41 33.29
N ALA A 411 -9.20 3.74 32.52
CA ALA A 411 -9.95 4.37 31.44
C ALA A 411 -10.93 5.43 31.96
N PHE A 412 -11.63 5.19 33.08
CA PHE A 412 -12.46 6.21 33.72
C PHE A 412 -11.64 7.39 34.22
N GLN A 413 -10.48 7.16 34.83
CA GLN A 413 -9.58 8.25 35.23
C GLN A 413 -9.16 9.09 34.02
N PHE A 414 -8.91 8.47 32.88
CA PHE A 414 -8.58 9.16 31.63
C PHE A 414 -9.78 9.96 31.08
N ASN A 415 -10.95 9.34 30.97
CA ASN A 415 -12.17 9.96 30.42
C ASN A 415 -12.68 11.17 31.25
N VAL A 416 -12.32 11.27 32.53
CA VAL A 416 -12.66 12.42 33.40
C VAL A 416 -11.73 13.62 33.19
N LEU A 417 -10.52 13.42 32.64
CA LEU A 417 -9.54 14.48 32.54
C LEU A 417 -9.84 15.42 31.37
N LEU A 418 -9.72 16.71 31.63
CA LEU A 418 -9.67 17.73 30.59
C LEU A 418 -8.46 17.48 29.70
N PHE A 419 -8.65 17.59 28.37
CA PHE A 419 -7.60 17.36 27.38
C PHE A 419 -6.31 18.14 27.67
N SER A 420 -6.43 19.38 28.16
CA SER A 420 -5.31 20.24 28.55
C SER A 420 -4.44 19.70 29.68
N ASN A 421 -4.99 18.81 30.51
CA ASN A 421 -4.34 18.27 31.71
C ASN A 421 -3.81 16.85 31.50
N LEU A 422 -4.08 16.24 30.33
CA LEU A 422 -3.57 14.91 29.99
C LEU A 422 -2.04 14.87 29.93
N THR A 423 -1.40 15.94 29.45
CA THR A 423 0.05 16.00 29.31
C THR A 423 0.80 16.35 30.60
N THR A 424 0.10 16.88 31.61
CA THR A 424 0.68 17.44 32.83
C THR A 424 0.37 16.64 34.09
N ASN A 425 -0.54 15.66 34.03
CA ASN A 425 -0.93 14.88 35.19
C ASN A 425 0.14 13.83 35.57
N PRO A 426 0.80 13.94 36.74
CA PRO A 426 1.85 13.02 37.17
C PRO A 426 1.33 11.61 37.52
N ASN A 427 0.01 11.45 37.74
CA ASN A 427 -0.60 10.16 38.05
C ASN A 427 -0.89 9.33 36.79
N ILE A 428 -0.95 9.96 35.61
CA ILE A 428 -0.87 9.23 34.35
C ILE A 428 0.61 9.04 34.06
N LYS A 429 1.18 7.92 34.52
CA LYS A 429 2.39 7.43 33.87
C LYS A 429 2.05 7.26 32.40
N LYS A 430 2.65 8.08 31.54
CA LYS A 430 2.57 7.97 30.08
C LYS A 430 3.10 6.59 29.70
N ASP A 431 2.24 5.60 29.72
CA ASP A 431 2.42 4.42 28.92
C ASP A 431 2.01 4.82 27.50
N ILE A 432 2.98 5.36 26.75
CA ILE A 432 2.76 6.15 25.54
C ILE A 432 1.88 5.41 24.52
N GLY A 433 1.88 4.08 24.53
CA GLY A 433 1.02 3.25 23.67
C GLY A 433 -0.46 3.20 24.08
N ASN A 434 -0.76 3.10 25.38
CA ASN A 434 -2.13 2.87 25.88
C ASN A 434 -3.01 4.11 25.90
N TYR A 435 -2.41 5.30 25.82
CA TYR A 435 -3.11 6.59 25.85
C TYR A 435 -3.07 7.34 24.52
N SER A 436 -2.51 6.73 23.47
CA SER A 436 -2.50 7.31 22.12
C SER A 436 -3.69 6.76 21.32
N PRO A 437 -4.45 7.57 20.57
CA PRO A 437 -5.49 7.05 19.70
C PRO A 437 -4.89 6.28 18.52
N ARG A 438 -5.68 5.37 17.94
CA ARG A 438 -5.42 4.76 16.62
C ARG A 438 -6.09 5.58 15.52
N ILE A 439 -6.10 5.07 14.29
CA ILE A 439 -6.87 5.67 13.19
C ILE A 439 -8.33 5.19 13.32
N TYR A 440 -9.12 5.93 14.10
CA TYR A 440 -10.53 5.63 14.34
C TYR A 440 -11.45 6.24 13.26
N ILE A 441 -12.33 5.43 12.66
CA ILE A 441 -13.22 5.88 11.57
C ILE A 441 -14.65 6.25 12.02
N SER A 442 -15.07 5.90 13.26
CA SER A 442 -16.43 6.19 13.76
C SER A 442 -16.60 7.58 14.41
N GLU A 443 -17.84 8.11 14.40
CA GLU A 443 -18.20 9.44 14.93
C GLU A 443 -18.44 9.50 16.46
N PRO A 444 -17.41 9.21 17.26
CA PRO A 444 -16.99 10.21 18.25
C PRO A 444 -15.52 10.63 18.09
N TRP A 445 -14.72 9.83 17.39
CA TRP A 445 -13.27 10.01 17.22
C TRP A 445 -12.91 10.67 15.89
N SER A 446 -13.76 10.54 14.88
CA SER A 446 -13.65 11.25 13.60
C SER A 446 -13.91 12.77 13.71
N LYS A 447 -14.36 13.24 14.88
CA LYS A 447 -14.39 14.68 15.19
C LYS A 447 -12.97 15.18 15.35
N VAL A 448 -12.41 15.62 14.22
CA VAL A 448 -11.31 16.58 14.16
C VAL A 448 -11.53 17.63 15.25
N LEU A 449 -10.69 17.61 16.28
CA LEU A 449 -10.52 18.73 17.19
C LEU A 449 -10.11 19.91 16.32
N ARG A 450 -11.08 20.68 15.82
CA ARG A 450 -10.80 22.03 15.33
C ARG A 450 -10.18 22.73 16.52
N GLU A 451 -8.91 23.10 16.40
CA GLU A 451 -8.24 23.89 17.43
C GLU A 451 -9.18 25.01 17.89
N PRO A 452 -9.34 25.23 19.21
CA PRO A 452 -10.10 26.35 19.68
C PRO A 452 -9.44 27.61 19.13
N ARG A 453 -10.10 28.28 18.19
CA ARG A 453 -9.67 29.60 17.69
C ARG A 453 -9.38 30.44 18.93
N LYS A 454 -8.16 30.99 19.02
CA LYS A 454 -7.79 31.95 20.07
C LYS A 454 -8.92 32.96 20.22
N ALA A 455 -9.59 32.95 21.37
CA ALA A 455 -10.57 33.95 21.73
C ALA A 455 -9.83 35.29 21.84
N SER A 456 -9.86 36.08 20.77
CA SER A 456 -9.62 37.51 20.88
C SER A 456 -10.92 38.15 21.38
N PRO A 457 -10.85 39.04 22.37
CA PRO A 457 -12.01 39.46 23.14
C PRO A 457 -12.91 40.35 22.28
N ILE A 458 -14.17 39.97 22.11
CA ILE A 458 -15.16 40.87 21.50
C ILE A 458 -16.29 41.12 22.49
N GLN A 459 -16.37 42.40 22.83
CA GLN A 459 -17.47 43.10 23.47
C GLN A 459 -18.82 42.65 22.93
N TYR A 460 -19.75 42.40 23.85
CA TYR A 460 -21.19 42.42 23.55
C TYR A 460 -21.56 43.80 22.99
N PRO A 461 -22.25 43.86 21.84
CA PRO A 461 -23.71 43.93 21.92
C PRO A 461 -24.45 43.22 20.75
N TYR A 462 -25.45 42.42 21.11
CA TYR A 462 -26.65 41.98 20.36
C TYR A 462 -26.58 41.50 18.88
N GLN A 463 -26.90 40.20 18.76
CA GLN A 463 -27.82 39.49 17.82
C GLN A 463 -27.59 39.45 16.28
N TYR A 464 -27.32 38.20 15.86
CA TYR A 464 -27.72 37.41 14.68
C TYR A 464 -27.09 37.57 13.27
N GLN A 465 -26.59 36.40 12.84
CA GLN A 465 -26.62 35.74 11.53
C GLN A 465 -25.41 35.84 10.54
N TYR A 466 -24.95 34.63 10.20
CA TYR A 466 -23.80 34.18 9.39
C TYR A 466 -23.92 34.44 7.89
N GLN A 467 -22.78 34.63 7.19
CA GLN A 467 -22.02 33.65 6.37
C GLN A 467 -20.86 34.39 5.67
N ASN A 468 -19.59 34.03 5.93
CA ASN A 468 -18.70 33.16 5.13
C ASN A 468 -18.44 33.70 3.69
N GLN A 469 -17.24 33.68 3.09
CA GLN A 469 -16.28 32.58 3.04
C GLN A 469 -15.02 33.03 2.23
N PHE A 470 -13.85 32.48 2.59
CA PHE A 470 -12.55 32.44 1.87
C PHE A 470 -11.63 33.67 1.86
N GLY A 471 -10.35 33.44 2.20
CA GLY A 471 -9.25 34.34 1.81
C GLY A 471 -8.01 34.35 2.72
N GLY A 472 -7.18 33.29 2.64
CA GLY A 472 -5.70 33.30 2.64
C GLY A 472 -4.81 34.09 3.64
N SER A 473 -3.65 33.46 3.93
CA SER A 473 -2.28 34.03 3.94
C SER A 473 -1.45 33.94 5.24
N TYR A 474 -0.43 33.08 5.16
CA TYR A 474 0.96 33.15 5.64
C TYR A 474 1.45 34.14 6.72
N ASN A 475 2.34 33.56 7.54
CA ASN A 475 3.65 34.02 8.04
C ASN A 475 3.81 34.87 9.32
N ARG A 476 4.42 34.18 10.30
CA ARG A 476 5.79 34.43 10.84
C ARG A 476 6.00 35.54 11.88
N TYR A 477 6.91 35.17 12.80
CA TYR A 477 7.81 35.96 13.65
C TYR A 477 7.47 36.14 15.14
N ASP A 478 8.47 35.70 15.92
CA ASP A 478 9.01 36.24 17.19
C ASP A 478 8.07 36.31 18.41
N ARG A 479 8.50 35.89 19.61
CA ARG A 479 9.82 35.99 20.24
C ARG A 479 10.16 34.80 21.11
#